data_AF-A0A6A0A9N3-F1
#
_entry.id   AF-A0A6A0A9N3-F1
#
_cell.length_a   1.000
_cell.length_b   1.000
_cell.length_c   1.000
_cell.angle_alpha   90.00
_cell.angle_beta   90.00
_cell.angle_gamma   90.00
#
_symmetry.space_group_name_H-M   'P 1'
#
loop_
_entity.id
_entity.type
_entity.pdbx_description
1 polymer ?
#
loop_
_entity_poly.entity_id
_entity_poly.type
_entity_poly.pdbx_seq_one_letter_code
_entity_poly.pdbx_strand_id
1 'polypeptide(L)'
;EAMEQEGARRGGGRFQAPVQRVEDFMGQQLSTGALPSSSYRLGVKSAALHDLYPPALSDALQAALRRFDRNLRGFASCPEGLLHGVETRTSSPVKVDRLPGEDMQSCSVKG
;
A
#
# COMPACT_ATOMS: atom_id res chain seq x y z
N GLU A 1 -3.33 -3.50 11.91
CA GLU A 1 -4.64 -2.86 12.12
C GLU A 1 -4.61 -1.33 12.06
N ALA A 2 -3.75 -0.65 12.85
CA ALA A 2 -3.69 0.82 12.85
C ALA A 2 -3.56 1.46 11.46
N MET A 3 -2.74 0.88 10.58
CA MET A 3 -2.56 1.38 9.21
C MET A 3 -3.80 1.16 8.31
N GLU A 4 -4.54 0.06 8.52
CA GLU A 4 -5.80 -0.20 7.81
C GLU A 4 -6.89 0.80 8.24
N GLN A 5 -6.98 1.06 9.55
CA GLN A 5 -7.93 2.02 10.12
C GLN A 5 -7.63 3.45 9.64
N GLU A 6 -6.37 3.85 9.65
CA GLU A 6 -5.95 5.16 9.17
C GLU A 6 -6.17 5.30 7.66
N GLY A 7 -5.88 4.26 6.87
CA GLY A 7 -6.21 4.21 5.45
C GLY A 7 -7.70 4.42 5.19
N ALA A 8 -8.56 3.68 5.90
CA ALA A 8 -10.02 3.82 5.78
C ALA A 8 -10.51 5.23 6.16
N ARG A 9 -9.92 5.83 7.21
CA ARG A 9 -10.22 7.20 7.64
C ARG A 9 -9.87 8.22 6.56
N ARG A 10 -8.66 8.12 5.98
CA ARG A 10 -8.20 9.02 4.91
C ARG A 10 -8.97 8.83 3.60
N GLY A 11 -9.43 7.61 3.32
CA GLY A 11 -10.36 7.28 2.25
C GLY A 11 -11.73 7.96 2.39
N GLY A 12 -12.05 8.56 3.55
CA GLY A 12 -13.30 9.27 3.77
C GLY A 12 -14.48 8.36 4.13
N GLY A 13 -14.18 7.14 4.59
CA GLY A 13 -15.19 6.12 4.89
C GLY A 13 -15.87 5.56 3.64
N ARG A 14 -16.88 4.70 3.84
CA ARG A 14 -17.67 4.07 2.76
C ARG A 14 -16.86 3.17 1.81
N PHE A 15 -15.79 2.57 2.31
CA PHE A 15 -14.91 1.66 1.57
C PHE A 15 -14.24 2.28 0.33
N GLN A 16 -14.12 3.61 0.26
CA GLN A 16 -13.28 4.23 -0.77
C GLN A 16 -11.81 4.05 -0.43
N ALA A 17 -10.99 3.73 -1.44
CA ALA A 17 -9.56 3.58 -1.25
C ALA A 17 -8.88 4.96 -1.20
N PRO A 18 -8.00 5.23 -0.22
CA PRO A 18 -7.14 6.41 -0.26
C PRO A 18 -6.11 6.25 -1.37
N VAL A 19 -5.98 7.27 -2.21
CA VAL A 19 -5.05 7.27 -3.34
C VAL A 19 -4.27 8.58 -3.42
N GLN A 20 -3.11 8.52 -4.08
CA GLN A 20 -2.29 9.69 -4.37
C GLN A 20 -1.62 9.51 -5.73
N ARG A 21 -1.55 10.57 -6.56
CA ARG A 21 -0.76 10.51 -7.80
C ARG A 21 0.70 10.24 -7.45
N VAL A 22 1.38 9.46 -8.30
CA VAL A 22 2.77 9.07 -8.05
C VAL A 22 3.67 10.30 -7.95
N GLU A 23 3.54 11.28 -8.86
CA GLU A 23 4.30 12.53 -8.84
C GLU A 23 4.14 13.30 -7.51
N ASP A 24 2.92 13.36 -7.00
CA ASP A 24 2.57 14.07 -5.77
C ASP A 24 3.10 13.32 -4.53
N PHE A 25 3.09 11.98 -4.56
CA PHE A 25 3.73 11.16 -3.52
C PHE A 25 5.24 11.37 -3.49
N MET A 26 5.87 11.48 -4.67
CA MET A 26 7.28 11.76 -4.82
C MET A 26 7.65 13.18 -4.35
N GLY A 27 6.76 14.14 -4.55
CA GLY A 27 6.89 15.54 -4.11
C GLY A 27 6.42 15.82 -2.68
N GLN A 28 5.88 14.82 -1.97
CA GLN A 28 5.27 14.96 -0.64
C GLN A 28 4.17 16.03 -0.60
N GLN A 29 3.29 16.03 -1.60
CA GLN A 29 2.17 16.98 -1.72
C GLN A 29 0.84 16.25 -1.88
N LEU A 30 -0.26 16.78 -1.35
CA LEU A 30 -1.57 16.18 -1.58
C LEU A 30 -1.99 16.34 -3.05
N SER A 31 -2.53 15.28 -3.66
CA SER A 31 -3.08 15.37 -5.01
C SER A 31 -4.35 16.21 -5.06
N THR A 32 -4.30 17.32 -5.80
CA THR A 32 -5.43 18.21 -6.04
C THR A 32 -6.03 18.02 -7.43
N GLY A 33 -7.33 18.30 -7.59
CA GLY A 33 -8.02 18.21 -8.88
C GLY A 33 -8.44 16.78 -9.25
N ALA A 34 -8.60 16.53 -10.54
CA ALA A 34 -9.01 15.23 -11.06
C ALA A 34 -7.93 14.16 -10.84
N LEU A 35 -8.35 12.98 -10.42
CA LEU A 35 -7.48 11.81 -10.27
C LEU A 35 -7.54 10.96 -11.55
N PRO A 36 -6.46 10.27 -11.91
CA PRO A 36 -6.48 9.22 -12.93
C PRO A 36 -7.56 8.18 -12.67
N SER A 37 -8.00 7.51 -13.73
CA SER A 37 -8.98 6.42 -13.61
C SER A 37 -8.45 5.29 -12.73
N SER A 38 -9.35 4.65 -11.96
CA SER A 38 -9.00 3.54 -11.09
C SER A 38 -9.93 2.34 -11.34
N SER A 39 -9.34 1.15 -11.32
CA SER A 39 -10.08 -0.12 -11.40
C SER A 39 -10.82 -0.47 -10.11
N TYR A 40 -10.55 0.25 -9.01
CA TYR A 40 -11.19 -0.01 -7.72
C TYR A 40 -12.65 0.46 -7.71
N ARG A 41 -13.57 -0.51 -7.78
CA ARG A 41 -15.00 -0.31 -8.04
C ARG A 41 -15.76 0.50 -6.98
N LEU A 42 -15.30 0.53 -5.74
CA LEU A 42 -15.96 1.26 -4.65
C LEU A 42 -15.60 2.75 -4.63
N GLY A 43 -14.74 3.18 -5.56
CA GLY A 43 -14.30 4.56 -5.70
C GLY A 43 -13.02 4.85 -4.92
N VAL A 44 -12.36 5.93 -5.31
CA VAL A 44 -11.10 6.37 -4.74
C VAL A 44 -11.22 7.80 -4.24
N LYS A 45 -10.41 8.14 -3.24
CA LYS A 45 -10.36 9.49 -2.68
C LYS A 45 -8.90 9.93 -2.53
N SER A 46 -8.62 11.16 -2.96
CA SER A 46 -7.31 11.76 -2.76
C SER A 46 -6.97 11.83 -1.27
N ALA A 47 -5.81 11.30 -0.92
CA ALA A 47 -5.25 11.30 0.41
C ALA A 47 -3.73 11.49 0.34
N ALA A 48 -3.17 12.15 1.34
CA ALA A 48 -1.73 12.17 1.52
C ALA A 48 -1.32 10.75 1.98
N LEU A 49 -0.68 9.97 1.10
CA LEU A 49 -0.15 8.65 1.42
C LEU A 49 1.31 8.73 1.90
N HIS A 50 2.03 9.77 1.47
CA HIS A 50 3.42 10.05 1.85
C HIS A 50 3.63 10.26 3.36
N ASP A 51 2.59 10.63 4.09
CA ASP A 51 2.53 10.82 5.55
C ASP A 51 1.63 9.79 6.25
N LEU A 52 1.17 8.75 5.54
CA LEU A 52 0.36 7.66 6.11
C LEU A 52 1.24 6.54 6.69
N TYR A 53 2.43 6.33 6.13
CA TYR A 53 3.40 5.33 6.58
C TYR A 53 4.43 5.94 7.55
N PRO A 54 5.12 5.11 8.36
CA PRO A 54 6.33 5.56 9.04
C PRO A 54 7.32 6.17 8.04
N PRO A 55 8.02 7.28 8.38
CA PRO A 55 8.86 8.01 7.41
C PRO A 55 9.84 7.14 6.63
N ALA A 56 10.52 6.20 7.32
CA ALA A 56 11.45 5.27 6.69
C ALA A 56 10.82 4.41 5.58
N LEU A 57 9.53 4.04 5.72
CA LEU A 57 8.81 3.29 4.70
C LEU A 57 8.44 4.18 3.51
N SER A 58 7.95 5.39 3.76
CA SER A 58 7.68 6.37 2.69
C SER A 58 8.95 6.67 1.88
N ASP A 59 10.09 6.88 2.55
CA ASP A 59 11.38 7.15 1.91
C ASP A 59 11.85 5.95 1.07
N ALA A 60 11.71 4.74 1.61
CA ALA A 60 12.03 3.51 0.89
C ALA A 60 11.16 3.33 -0.36
N LEU A 61 9.85 3.62 -0.27
CA LEU A 61 8.93 3.57 -1.41
C LEU A 61 9.30 4.60 -2.47
N GLN A 62 9.62 5.84 -2.09
CA GLN A 62 10.09 6.85 -3.03
C GLN A 62 11.40 6.44 -3.72
N ALA A 63 12.36 5.89 -2.97
CA ALA A 63 13.61 5.39 -3.53
C ALA A 63 13.37 4.23 -4.51
N ALA A 64 12.46 3.32 -4.18
CA ALA A 64 12.06 2.21 -5.05
C ALA A 64 11.41 2.71 -6.34
N LEU A 65 10.48 3.67 -6.25
CA LEU A 65 9.84 4.28 -7.42
C LEU A 65 10.85 4.96 -8.35
N ARG A 66 11.80 5.74 -7.81
CA ARG A 66 12.90 6.34 -8.61
C ARG A 66 13.75 5.27 -9.28
N ARG A 67 14.03 4.15 -8.59
CA ARG A 67 14.79 3.04 -9.16
C ARG A 67 14.04 2.34 -10.28
N PHE A 68 12.74 2.09 -10.09
CA PHE A 68 11.92 1.48 -11.12
C PHE A 68 11.80 2.38 -12.35
N ASP A 69 11.64 3.69 -12.18
CA ASP A 69 11.56 4.61 -13.33
C ASP A 69 12.83 4.64 -14.18
N ARG A 70 14.01 4.46 -13.56
CA ARG A 70 15.29 4.30 -14.30
C ARG A 70 15.37 3.00 -15.10
N ASN A 71 14.77 1.93 -14.60
CA ASN A 71 14.81 0.61 -15.23
C ASN A 71 13.66 0.40 -16.22
N LEU A 72 12.53 1.06 -15.97
CA LEU A 72 11.27 0.98 -16.67
C LEU A 72 10.76 2.40 -16.84
N ARG A 73 11.10 3.02 -17.97
CA ARG A 73 10.76 4.41 -18.25
C ARG A 73 9.24 4.62 -18.13
N GLY A 74 8.83 5.62 -17.35
CA GLY A 74 7.43 5.95 -17.13
C GLY A 74 6.81 5.22 -15.95
N PHE A 75 7.53 4.33 -15.25
CA PHE A 75 6.99 3.62 -14.10
C PHE A 75 6.55 4.56 -12.97
N ALA A 76 7.32 5.63 -12.72
CA ALA A 76 6.96 6.65 -11.72
C ALA A 76 6.71 8.03 -12.33
N SER A 77 7.22 8.29 -13.54
CA SER A 77 7.09 9.57 -14.23
C SER A 77 5.84 9.70 -15.11
N CYS A 78 4.99 8.67 -15.21
CA CYS A 78 3.73 8.74 -15.93
C CYS A 78 2.70 9.61 -15.18
N PRO A 79 2.06 10.61 -15.83
CA PRO A 79 1.01 11.43 -15.22
C PRO A 79 -0.22 10.64 -14.76
N GLU A 80 -0.50 9.50 -15.40
CA GLU A 80 -1.60 8.60 -15.03
C GLU A 80 -1.25 7.67 -13.86
N GLY A 81 -0.04 7.79 -13.29
CA GLY A 81 0.40 6.99 -12.17
C GLY A 81 -0.40 7.29 -10.90
N LEU A 82 -1.12 6.29 -10.39
CA LEU A 82 -1.94 6.38 -9.18
C LEU A 82 -1.52 5.32 -8.15
N LEU A 83 -1.09 5.76 -6.97
CA LEU A 83 -0.81 4.90 -5.83
C LEU A 83 -2.08 4.67 -5.02
N HIS A 84 -2.31 3.40 -4.69
CA HIS A 84 -3.38 2.95 -3.80
C HIS A 84 -2.82 2.57 -2.44
N GLY A 85 -3.41 3.09 -1.35
CA GLY A 85 -3.13 2.65 0.02
C GLY A 85 -4.32 1.84 0.59
N VAL A 86 -4.16 0.98 1.60
CA VAL A 86 -2.93 0.34 2.11
C VAL A 86 -2.98 -1.14 1.77
N GLU A 87 -1.83 -1.74 1.44
CA GLU A 87 -1.70 -3.19 1.24
C GLU A 87 -1.00 -3.79 2.48
N THR A 88 -1.77 -4.37 3.40
CA THR A 88 -1.30 -4.76 4.73
C THR A 88 -1.20 -6.27 4.96
N ARG A 89 -1.72 -7.08 4.03
CA ARG A 89 -1.91 -8.52 4.22
C ARG A 89 -1.17 -9.33 3.16
N THR A 90 0.11 -9.03 2.99
CA THR A 90 1.00 -9.69 2.03
C THR A 90 1.39 -11.11 2.45
N SER A 91 1.49 -11.35 3.76
CA SER A 91 1.78 -12.64 4.36
C SER A 91 1.07 -12.76 5.71
N SER A 92 1.04 -13.98 6.26
CA SER A 92 0.49 -14.18 7.61
C SER A 92 1.35 -13.42 8.64
N PRO A 93 0.74 -12.61 9.53
CA PRO A 93 1.47 -11.94 10.60
C PRO A 93 1.91 -12.91 11.70
N VAL A 94 1.43 -14.15 11.65
CA VAL A 94 1.74 -15.20 12.62
C VAL A 94 2.25 -16.45 11.92
N LYS A 95 3.15 -17.16 12.57
CA LYS A 95 3.56 -18.51 12.20
C LYS A 95 3.01 -19.47 13.24
N VAL A 96 2.23 -20.45 12.82
CA VAL A 96 1.82 -21.57 13.66
C VAL A 96 2.86 -22.67 13.47
N ASP A 97 3.72 -22.86 14.47
CA ASP A 97 4.79 -23.86 14.40
C ASP A 97 4.23 -25.28 14.35
N ARG A 98 4.90 -26.11 13.56
CA ARG A 98 4.58 -27.51 13.34
C ARG A 98 5.79 -28.38 13.65
N LEU A 99 5.56 -29.59 14.15
CA LEU A 99 6.63 -30.55 14.40
C LEU A 99 7.30 -30.95 13.07
N PRO A 100 8.64 -31.08 13.03
CA PRO A 100 9.33 -31.60 11.86
C PRO A 100 9.02 -33.10 11.69
N GLY A 101 8.61 -33.52 10.49
CA GLY A 101 8.27 -34.91 10.21
C GLY A 101 7.14 -35.02 9.19
N GLU A 102 6.63 -36.24 8.96
CA GLU A 102 5.59 -36.50 7.96
C GLU A 102 4.21 -35.99 8.38
N ASP A 103 3.94 -35.89 9.67
CA ASP A 103 2.62 -35.60 10.19
C ASP A 103 2.26 -34.11 10.20
N MET A 104 3.27 -33.21 10.11
CA MET A 104 3.12 -31.76 9.91
C MET A 104 2.12 -31.12 10.90
N GLN A 105 2.03 -31.67 12.10
CA GLN A 105 1.04 -31.31 13.11
C GLN A 105 1.48 -30.09 13.92
N SER A 106 0.51 -29.41 14.56
CA SER A 106 0.80 -28.35 15.52
C SER A 106 1.65 -28.89 16.68
N CYS A 107 2.58 -28.07 17.17
CA CYS A 107 3.40 -28.43 18.33
C CYS A 107 2.60 -28.63 19.63
N SER A 108 1.37 -28.10 19.73
CA SER A 108 0.59 -28.09 20.98
C SER A 108 -0.71 -28.90 20.94
N VAL A 109 -1.20 -29.28 19.76
CA VAL A 109 -2.47 -30.02 19.59
C VAL A 109 -2.33 -31.02 18.45
N LYS A 110 -2.63 -32.29 18.72
CA LYS A 110 -2.68 -33.34 17.69
C LYS A 110 -4.03 -33.34 16.99
N GLY A 111 -4.03 -33.68 15.70
CA GLY A 111 -5.22 -33.88 14.87
C GLY A 111 -5.83 -35.26 15.00
#